data_AF-A0A5C5RI26-F1
#
_entry.id   AF-A0A5C5RI26-F1
#
_cell.length_a   1.000
_cell.length_b   1.000
_cell.length_c   1.000
_cell.angle_alpha   90.00
_cell.angle_beta   90.00
_cell.angle_gamma   90.00
#
_symmetry.space_group_name_H-M   'P 1'
#
loop_
_entity.id
_entity.type
_entity.pdbx_description
1 polymer ?
#
loop_
_entity_poly.entity_id
_entity_poly.type
_entity_poly.pdbx_seq_one_letter_code
_entity_poly.pdbx_strand_id
1 'polypeptide(L)'
;MSRARVAVMKVVSHQLSVTDTARQYGYSRRQLHRLLARYRTDGLNAVEPRSRRPSYTRSGTREDHRPMSFRHAGRMRHLGIGIEHAGKRGIAVADDHTITVIHLDTGEVIASNDIQPDKAYWRNTQKAPPADGRGLPRDSCRDSSHGGG
;
A
#
# COMPACT_ATOMS: atom_id res chain seq x y z
N MET A 1 -7.79 -17.15 7.55
CA MET A 1 -7.43 -17.51 6.16
C MET A 1 -7.45 -16.26 5.30
N SER A 2 -6.42 -16.00 4.49
CA SER A 2 -6.37 -14.80 3.65
C SER A 2 -7.40 -14.86 2.51
N ARG A 3 -7.93 -13.70 2.12
CA ARG A 3 -8.90 -13.58 1.00
C ARG A 3 -8.32 -14.12 -0.31
N ALA A 4 -7.02 -13.94 -0.53
CA ALA A 4 -6.29 -14.42 -1.70
C ALA A 4 -6.26 -15.96 -1.75
N ARG A 5 -6.01 -16.60 -0.60
CA ARG A 5 -6.00 -18.05 -0.48
C ARG A 5 -7.36 -18.66 -0.79
N VAL A 6 -8.44 -18.09 -0.24
CA VAL A 6 -9.81 -18.57 -0.49
C VAL A 6 -10.18 -18.41 -1.97
N ALA A 7 -9.84 -17.28 -2.58
CA ALA A 7 -10.09 -17.03 -4.00
C ALA A 7 -9.38 -18.05 -4.90
N VAL A 8 -8.08 -18.31 -4.66
CA VAL A 8 -7.33 -19.32 -5.43
C VAL A 8 -7.94 -20.71 -5.26
N MET A 9 -8.30 -21.10 -4.02
CA MET A 9 -8.88 -22.41 -3.76
C MET A 9 -10.21 -22.61 -4.49
N LYS A 10 -11.10 -21.61 -4.52
CA LYS A 10 -12.36 -21.71 -5.26
C LYS A 10 -12.19 -21.91 -6.76
N VAL A 11 -11.16 -21.29 -7.35
CA VAL A 11 -10.85 -21.47 -8.78
C VAL A 11 -10.25 -22.84 -9.04
N VAL A 12 -9.29 -23.28 -8.21
CA VAL A 12 -8.60 -24.57 -8.37
C VAL A 12 -9.54 -25.75 -8.11
N SER A 13 -10.48 -25.60 -7.18
CA SER A 13 -11.54 -26.61 -6.94
C SER A 13 -12.69 -26.53 -7.95
N HIS A 14 -12.57 -25.70 -9.00
CA HIS A 14 -13.58 -25.50 -10.05
C HIS A 14 -14.96 -25.04 -9.54
N GLN A 15 -15.05 -24.49 -8.33
CA GLN A 15 -16.31 -23.98 -7.78
C GLN A 15 -16.73 -22.65 -8.41
N LEU A 16 -15.75 -21.85 -8.85
CA LEU A 16 -15.99 -20.57 -9.52
C LEU A 16 -15.00 -20.36 -10.65
N SER A 17 -15.44 -19.68 -11.70
CA SER A 17 -14.54 -19.23 -12.75
C SER A 17 -13.57 -18.16 -12.22
N VAL A 18 -12.49 -17.92 -12.97
CA VAL A 18 -11.56 -16.81 -12.70
C VAL A 18 -12.31 -15.47 -12.70
N THR A 19 -13.23 -15.27 -13.64
CA THR A 19 -13.97 -14.01 -13.78
C THR A 19 -14.94 -13.79 -12.62
N ASP A 20 -15.65 -14.83 -12.18
CA ASP A 20 -16.60 -14.73 -11.08
C ASP A 20 -15.89 -14.57 -9.74
N THR A 21 -14.80 -15.31 -9.54
CA THR A 21 -13.94 -15.15 -8.36
C THR A 21 -13.34 -13.74 -8.31
N ALA A 22 -12.84 -13.22 -9.43
CA ALA A 22 -12.33 -11.86 -9.53
C ALA A 22 -13.37 -10.83 -9.08
N ARG A 23 -14.61 -10.92 -9.59
CA ARG A 23 -15.72 -10.03 -9.20
C ARG A 23 -16.10 -10.20 -7.73
N GLN A 24 -16.33 -11.43 -7.27
CA GLN A 24 -16.80 -11.71 -5.91
C GLN A 24 -15.77 -11.31 -4.84
N TYR A 25 -14.48 -11.54 -5.12
CA TYR A 25 -13.40 -11.26 -4.19
C TYR A 25 -12.71 -9.90 -4.45
N GLY A 26 -13.23 -9.07 -5.35
CA GLY A 26 -12.70 -7.74 -5.64
C GLY A 26 -11.29 -7.74 -6.23
N TYR A 27 -10.87 -8.83 -6.88
CA TYR A 27 -9.57 -8.93 -7.53
C TYR A 27 -9.68 -8.61 -9.02
N SER A 28 -8.63 -8.01 -9.58
CA SER A 28 -8.53 -7.95 -11.04
C SER A 28 -8.23 -9.33 -11.63
N ARG A 29 -8.71 -9.60 -12.86
CA ARG A 29 -8.39 -10.86 -13.57
C ARG A 29 -6.87 -11.10 -13.65
N ARG A 30 -6.08 -10.06 -13.94
CA ARG A 30 -4.61 -10.11 -13.98
C ARG A 30 -4.00 -10.56 -12.66
N GLN A 31 -4.49 -10.03 -11.55
CA GLN A 31 -4.02 -10.39 -10.21
C GLN A 31 -4.36 -11.84 -9.87
N LEU A 32 -5.58 -12.28 -10.18
CA LEU A 32 -5.99 -13.66 -9.92
C LEU A 32 -5.17 -14.66 -10.74
N HIS A 33 -4.89 -14.35 -12.01
CA HIS A 33 -3.94 -15.13 -12.82
C HIS A 33 -2.52 -15.14 -12.22
N ARG A 34 -2.02 -14.02 -11.67
CA ARG A 34 -0.72 -13.97 -10.98
C ARG A 34 -0.70 -14.81 -9.71
N LEU A 35 -1.80 -14.87 -8.95
CA LEU A 35 -1.92 -15.73 -7.77
C LEU A 35 -1.97 -17.21 -8.16
N LEU A 36 -2.74 -17.55 -9.21
CA LEU A 36 -2.79 -18.91 -9.76
C LEU A 36 -1.43 -19.37 -10.31
N ALA A 37 -0.69 -18.49 -10.99
CA ALA A 37 0.66 -18.79 -11.46
C ALA A 37 1.61 -19.10 -10.29
N ARG A 38 1.59 -18.26 -9.24
CA ARG A 38 2.38 -18.50 -8.01
C ARG A 38 1.99 -19.80 -7.31
N TYR A 39 0.69 -20.08 -7.23
CA TYR A 39 0.18 -21.34 -6.66
C TYR A 39 0.69 -22.57 -7.41
N ARG A 40 0.75 -22.51 -8.75
CA ARG A 40 1.28 -23.61 -9.57
C ARG A 40 2.77 -23.86 -9.36
N THR A 41 3.54 -22.83 -9.02
CA THR A 41 5.00 -22.94 -8.81
C THR A 41 5.36 -23.38 -7.39
N ASP A 42 4.82 -22.72 -6.38
CA ASP A 42 5.28 -22.84 -4.98
C ASP A 42 4.15 -23.28 -4.01
N GLY A 43 2.97 -23.63 -4.55
CA GLY A 43 1.81 -24.03 -3.76
C GLY A 43 1.19 -22.89 -2.94
N LEU A 44 0.46 -23.26 -1.88
CA LEU A 44 -0.35 -22.34 -1.07
C LEU A 44 0.46 -21.23 -0.39
N ASN A 45 1.72 -21.48 -0.05
CA ASN A 45 2.59 -20.49 0.60
C ASN A 45 2.93 -19.32 -0.33
N ALA A 46 2.78 -19.50 -1.65
CA ALA A 46 3.08 -18.51 -2.68
C ALA A 46 1.96 -17.48 -2.87
N VAL A 47 0.76 -17.87 -2.48
CA VAL A 47 -0.46 -17.06 -2.60
C VAL A 47 -0.52 -16.02 -1.48
N GLU A 48 0.12 -16.29 -0.35
CA GLU A 48 0.26 -15.32 0.73
C GLU A 48 1.18 -14.14 0.34
N PRO A 49 0.86 -12.91 0.75
CA PRO A 49 1.74 -11.75 0.57
C PRO A 49 3.11 -12.01 1.21
N ARG A 50 4.13 -12.23 0.39
CA ARG A 50 5.52 -12.41 0.86
C ARG A 50 6.26 -11.08 0.85
N SER A 51 6.92 -10.77 1.97
CA SER A 51 7.80 -9.61 2.08
C SER A 51 9.06 -9.79 1.21
N ARG A 52 9.14 -9.12 0.06
CA ARG A 52 10.38 -8.91 -0.73
C ARG A 52 11.22 -7.72 -0.23
N ARG A 53 11.58 -7.65 1.05
CA ARG A 53 12.29 -6.49 1.61
C ARG A 53 13.82 -6.70 1.53
N PRO A 54 14.62 -5.72 1.07
CA PRO A 54 16.05 -5.67 1.38
C PRO A 54 16.26 -5.62 2.91
N SER A 55 17.28 -6.31 3.41
CA SER A 55 17.53 -6.59 4.85
C SER A 55 17.77 -5.38 5.75
N TYR A 56 17.94 -4.18 5.20
CA TYR A 56 18.19 -2.97 5.97
C TYR A 56 16.90 -2.14 6.10
N THR A 57 16.08 -2.45 7.10
CA THR A 57 15.34 -1.40 7.82
C THR A 57 14.81 -2.00 9.11
N ARG A 58 15.23 -1.36 10.22
CA ARG A 58 15.06 -1.79 11.62
C ARG A 58 13.60 -2.14 11.92
N SER A 59 13.39 -3.32 12.52
CA SER A 59 12.11 -3.75 13.06
C SER A 59 11.77 -2.85 14.26
N GLY A 60 10.70 -2.08 14.15
CA GLY A 60 10.13 -1.32 15.26
C GLY A 60 8.78 -1.91 15.60
N THR A 61 8.72 -2.73 16.63
CA THR A 61 7.45 -3.16 17.23
C THR A 61 6.76 -1.98 17.90
N ARG A 62 5.47 -1.81 17.55
CA ARG A 62 4.31 -1.36 18.34
C ARG A 62 3.56 -0.21 17.66
N GLU A 63 2.44 -0.57 17.04
CA GLU A 63 1.34 0.33 16.66
C GLU A 63 1.71 1.53 15.74
N ASP A 64 2.69 1.34 14.86
CA ASP A 64 3.17 2.40 13.97
C ASP A 64 2.27 2.55 12.72
N HIS A 65 1.22 3.36 12.84
CA HIS A 65 0.57 3.98 11.68
C HIS A 65 1.47 5.11 11.13
N ARG A 66 2.65 4.75 10.60
CA ARG A 66 3.54 5.74 9.99
C ARG A 66 3.16 6.02 8.54
N PRO A 67 3.10 7.29 8.12
CA PRO A 67 2.94 7.64 6.72
C PRO A 67 4.14 7.13 5.92
N MET A 68 3.94 6.92 4.61
CA MET A 68 5.02 6.52 3.73
C MET A 68 5.94 7.72 3.47
N SER A 69 7.25 7.57 3.69
CA SER A 69 8.22 8.63 3.39
C SER A 69 8.65 8.58 1.92
N PHE A 70 8.64 9.73 1.25
CA PHE A 70 9.03 9.91 -0.14
C PHE A 70 9.97 11.11 -0.26
N ARG A 71 11.05 11.03 -1.04
CA ARG A 71 11.94 12.19 -1.26
C ARG A 71 11.56 12.89 -2.56
N HIS A 72 11.22 14.18 -2.47
CA HIS A 72 10.87 15.04 -3.60
C HIS A 72 11.63 16.36 -3.49
N ALA A 73 12.27 16.79 -4.59
CA ALA A 73 13.08 18.03 -4.64
C ALA A 73 14.09 18.16 -3.47
N GLY A 74 14.82 17.07 -3.19
CA GLY A 74 15.84 17.02 -2.13
C GLY A 74 15.30 16.97 -0.69
N ARG A 75 13.98 17.06 -0.48
CA ARG A 75 13.36 17.04 0.85
C ARG A 75 12.58 15.75 1.09
N MET A 76 12.65 15.24 2.32
CA MET A 76 11.80 14.12 2.75
C MET A 76 10.37 14.63 2.99
N ARG A 77 9.39 13.95 2.41
CA ARG A 77 7.96 14.23 2.51
C ARG A 77 7.24 13.00 3.01
N HIS A 78 6.08 13.18 3.62
CA HIS A 78 5.29 12.12 4.21
C HIS A 78 3.93 12.04 3.51
N LEU A 79 3.67 10.90 2.88
CA LEU A 79 2.43 10.62 2.18
C LEU A 79 1.44 9.97 3.14
N GLY A 80 0.29 10.61 3.33
CA GLY A 80 -0.84 10.00 4.02
C GLY A 80 -1.44 8.89 3.17
N ILE A 81 -1.51 7.66 3.71
CA ILE A 81 -2.12 6.50 3.04
C ILE A 81 -3.36 5.96 3.75
N GLY A 82 -3.63 6.38 4.98
CA GLY A 82 -4.71 5.83 5.82
C GLY A 82 -4.26 4.71 6.75
N ILE A 83 -4.94 4.57 7.90
CA ILE A 83 -4.60 3.60 8.95
C ILE A 83 -4.86 2.15 8.52
N GLU A 84 -5.84 1.96 7.65
CA GLU A 84 -6.25 0.70 7.05
C GLU A 84 -5.15 0.12 6.15
N HIS A 85 -4.18 0.94 5.75
CA HIS A 85 -3.00 0.55 4.98
C HIS A 85 -1.72 0.51 5.82
N ALA A 86 -1.80 0.66 7.14
CA ALA A 86 -0.64 0.57 8.02
C ALA A 86 0.04 -0.80 7.94
N GLY A 87 1.37 -0.78 7.92
CA GLY A 87 2.20 -1.98 7.75
C GLY A 87 2.14 -2.62 6.36
N LYS A 88 1.28 -2.14 5.45
CA LYS A 88 1.20 -2.63 4.06
C LYS A 88 2.27 -1.97 3.21
N ARG A 89 2.76 -2.70 2.21
CA ARG A 89 3.77 -2.20 1.27
C ARG A 89 3.10 -1.56 0.07
N GLY A 90 3.60 -0.40 -0.34
CA GLY A 90 3.19 0.24 -1.58
C GLY A 90 4.37 0.68 -2.43
N ILE A 91 4.10 0.88 -3.72
CA ILE A 91 4.94 1.61 -4.65
C ILE A 91 4.35 3.02 -4.78
N ALA A 92 5.17 4.04 -4.64
CA ALA A 92 4.80 5.41 -4.96
C ALA A 92 5.26 5.72 -6.39
N VAL A 93 4.33 6.18 -7.23
CA VAL A 93 4.60 6.71 -8.56
C VAL A 93 4.29 8.19 -8.54
N ALA A 94 5.26 9.02 -8.92
CA ALA A 94 5.10 10.47 -8.97
C ALA A 94 5.02 10.94 -10.43
N ASP A 95 4.10 11.87 -10.67
CA ASP A 95 4.13 12.77 -11.82
C ASP A 95 4.43 14.20 -11.34
N ASP A 96 4.24 15.19 -12.22
CA ASP A 96 4.55 16.59 -11.93
C ASP A 96 3.69 17.21 -10.83
N HIS A 97 2.49 16.67 -10.56
CA HIS A 97 1.49 17.30 -9.69
C HIS A 97 1.01 16.39 -8.57
N THR A 98 1.13 15.07 -8.74
CA THR A 98 0.55 14.08 -7.84
C THR A 98 1.49 12.91 -7.60
N ILE A 99 1.36 12.31 -6.43
CA ILE A 99 1.93 11.01 -6.11
C ILE A 99 0.81 10.02 -5.88
N THR A 100 0.83 8.93 -6.63
CA THR A 100 -0.08 7.81 -6.48
C THR A 100 0.61 6.67 -5.74
N VAL A 101 0.04 6.22 -4.63
CA VAL A 101 0.51 5.06 -3.89
C VAL A 101 -0.31 3.84 -4.27
N ILE A 102 0.38 2.80 -4.74
CA ILE A 102 -0.21 1.56 -5.23
C ILE A 102 0.19 0.43 -4.28
N HIS A 103 -0.77 -0.31 -3.76
CA HIS A 103 -0.50 -1.50 -2.95
C HIS A 103 0.30 -2.53 -3.75
N LEU A 104 1.44 -2.99 -3.21
CA LEU A 104 2.38 -3.84 -3.96
C LEU A 104 1.77 -5.19 -4.36
N ASP A 105 1.03 -5.83 -3.45
CA ASP A 105 0.44 -7.15 -3.72
C ASP A 105 -0.85 -7.11 -4.54
N THR A 106 -1.75 -6.16 -4.26
CA THR A 106 -3.05 -6.07 -4.96
C THR A 106 -2.97 -5.25 -6.25
N GLY A 107 -2.05 -4.29 -6.34
CA GLY A 107 -2.01 -3.33 -7.43
C GLY A 107 -3.11 -2.28 -7.37
N GLU A 108 -3.87 -2.21 -6.29
CA GLU A 108 -4.90 -1.20 -6.07
C GLU A 108 -4.24 0.14 -5.72
N VAL A 109 -4.80 1.23 -6.22
CA VAL A 109 -4.45 2.57 -5.74
C VAL A 109 -5.03 2.72 -4.34
N ILE A 110 -4.17 3.03 -3.38
CA ILE A 110 -4.53 3.19 -1.97
C ILE A 110 -4.44 4.65 -1.51
N ALA A 111 -3.73 5.50 -2.26
CA ALA A 111 -3.72 6.93 -2.05
C ALA A 111 -3.38 7.69 -3.32
N SER A 112 -3.94 8.90 -3.43
CA SER A 112 -3.47 9.94 -4.34
C SER A 112 -3.14 11.16 -3.48
N ASN A 113 -1.98 11.76 -3.66
CA ASN A 113 -1.47 12.84 -2.83
C ASN A 113 -0.98 13.99 -3.71
N ASP A 114 -1.55 15.18 -3.55
CA ASP A 114 -1.11 16.35 -4.31
C ASP A 114 0.24 16.85 -3.81
N ILE A 115 1.11 17.27 -4.74
CA ILE A 115 2.41 17.83 -4.42
C ILE A 115 2.23 19.25 -3.87
N GLN A 116 2.45 19.40 -2.56
CA GLN A 116 2.40 20.68 -1.86
C GLN A 116 3.81 21.07 -1.39
N PRO A 117 4.58 21.87 -2.16
CA PRO A 117 6.01 22.07 -1.92
C PRO A 117 6.30 22.75 -0.55
N ASP A 118 5.34 23.50 -0.05
CA ASP A 118 5.31 24.18 1.24
C ASP A 118 5.08 23.23 2.43
N LYS A 119 4.56 22.01 2.21
CA LYS A 119 4.15 21.10 3.29
C LYS A 119 4.99 19.84 3.36
N ALA A 120 5.37 19.44 4.58
CA ALA A 120 6.08 18.17 4.80
C ALA A 120 5.16 16.95 4.67
N TYR A 121 3.86 17.12 4.93
CA TYR A 121 2.84 16.08 4.86
C TYR A 121 1.87 16.31 3.71
N TRP A 122 1.68 15.32 2.86
CA TRP A 122 0.74 15.35 1.74
C TRP A 122 -0.41 14.39 2.00
N ARG A 123 -1.61 14.94 2.11
CA ARG A 123 -2.83 14.20 2.47
C ARG A 123 -3.30 13.32 1.31
N ASN A 124 -3.92 12.17 1.63
CA ASN A 124 -4.66 11.38 0.66
C ASN A 124 -5.93 12.13 0.20
N THR A 125 -6.01 12.50 -1.06
CA THR A 125 -7.18 13.17 -1.67
C THR A 125 -8.33 12.21 -1.94
N GLN A 126 -8.08 10.89 -2.04
CA GLN A 126 -9.13 9.88 -2.22
C GLN A 126 -10.01 9.68 -0.99
N LYS A 127 -9.54 10.12 0.19
CA LYS A 127 -10.31 10.04 1.42
C LYS A 127 -11.04 11.35 1.64
N ALA A 128 -12.37 11.31 1.76
CA ALA A 128 -13.16 12.47 2.16
C ALA A 128 -12.58 13.09 3.45
N PRO A 129 -12.57 14.43 3.57
CA PRO A 129 -12.26 15.09 4.83
C PRO A 129 -13.10 14.47 5.96
N PRO A 130 -12.54 14.29 7.18
CA PRO A 130 -13.35 13.91 8.33
C PRO A 130 -14.55 14.86 8.47
N ALA A 131 -15.76 14.31 8.59
CA ALA A 131 -16.99 15.10 8.64
C ALA A 131 -17.13 15.93 9.94
N ASP A 132 -16.27 15.70 10.93
CA ASP A 132 -16.35 16.30 12.26
C ASP A 132 -15.54 17.59 12.42
N GLY A 133 -15.02 18.18 11.33
CA GLY A 133 -14.30 19.47 11.36
C GLY A 133 -12.98 19.45 12.12
N ARG A 134 -12.63 18.33 12.78
CA ARG A 134 -11.33 18.11 13.42
C ARG A 134 -10.33 17.72 12.36
N GLY A 135 -9.84 18.72 11.62
CA GLY A 135 -8.65 18.59 10.81
C GLY A 135 -7.53 18.03 11.68
N LEU A 136 -7.11 16.79 11.44
CA LEU A 136 -6.04 16.17 12.20
C LEU A 136 -4.76 17.00 11.99
N PRO A 137 -4.19 17.60 13.05
CA PRO A 137 -2.97 18.36 12.92
C PRO A 137 -1.82 17.36 12.90
N ARG A 138 -1.08 17.25 11.80
CA ARG A 138 0.20 16.53 11.78
C ARG A 138 1.23 17.24 10.91
N ASP A 139 1.52 18.49 11.30
CA ASP A 139 2.79 19.15 10.95
C ASP A 139 3.98 18.66 11.79
N SER A 140 3.77 17.70 12.71
CA SER A 140 4.84 17.13 13.54
C SER A 140 5.56 15.96 12.86
N CYS A 141 6.12 16.21 11.67
CA CYS A 141 7.23 15.39 11.17
C CYS A 141 8.51 16.20 11.37
N ARG A 142 9.06 16.12 12.58
CA ARG A 142 10.30 16.77 12.98
C ARG A 142 11.43 16.30 12.06
N ASP A 143 12.06 17.25 11.39
CA ASP A 143 13.28 17.08 10.59
C ASP A 143 14.26 16.16 11.29
N SER A 144 14.43 14.95 10.78
CA SER A 144 15.55 14.09 11.16
C SER A 144 16.73 14.41 10.25
N SER A 145 17.22 15.65 10.35
CA SER A 145 18.55 16.05 9.90
C SER A 145 19.57 15.32 10.76
N HIS A 146 19.95 14.10 10.39
CA HIS A 146 21.16 13.49 10.93
C HIS A 146 22.34 14.00 10.07
N GLY A 147 22.90 15.12 10.53
CA GLY A 147 24.22 15.60 10.14
C GLY A 147 25.31 14.64 10.62
N GLY A 148 26.43 14.71 9.92
CA GLY A 148 27.56 13.80 10.04
C GLY A 148 28.31 13.82 11.37
N GLY A 149 29.16 12.82 11.50
CA GLY A 149 30.16 12.57 12.52
C GLY A 149 30.90 11.29 12.13
#